data_AF-A0A951DH82-F1
#
_entry.id   AF-A0A951DH82-F1
#
_cell.length_a   1.000
_cell.length_b   1.000
_cell.length_c   1.000
_cell.angle_alpha   90.00
_cell.angle_beta   90.00
_cell.angle_gamma   90.00
#
_symmetry.space_group_name_H-M   'P 1'
#
loop_
_entity.id
_entity.type
_entity.pdbx_description
1 polymer ?
#
loop_
_entity_poly.entity_id
_entity_poly.type
_entity_poly.pdbx_seq_one_letter_code
_entity_poly.pdbx_strand_id
1 'polypeptide(L)'
;MTGSLNAPGKSPALAVFVHHDNPISKVTLAELDAIFGCEHLRGNGAINTWAQLGVDGALRGKPIHAYGFNVETGSAAFFKRVVMTGSGKWNWPDLREFNKPKDILDALAKDPAGIGVADLTYSNAGVKAIAVSADDERFYEPTRENLSAQRYPLTRIAFAYVNGRPGESMRIEVKELLQYVLNTEGQKDVLDDGGYLPLNDLFLQAQRDKLP
;
A
#
# COMPACT_ATOMS: atom_id res chain seq x y z
N MET A 1 -7.70 4.76 12.49
CA MET A 1 -7.60 3.29 12.56
C MET A 1 -6.65 2.81 11.47
N THR A 2 -6.02 1.65 11.65
CA THR A 2 -5.28 0.98 10.57
C THR A 2 -6.30 0.41 9.58
N GLY A 3 -6.02 0.54 8.27
CA GLY A 3 -6.82 -0.03 7.21
C GLY A 3 -6.93 -1.56 7.29
N SER A 4 -7.75 -2.14 6.42
CA SER A 4 -7.92 -3.58 6.39
C SER A 4 -6.75 -4.28 5.70
N LEU A 5 -6.62 -5.59 5.93
CA LEU A 5 -5.75 -6.44 5.11
C LEU A 5 -6.36 -6.66 3.72
N ASN A 6 -7.63 -7.05 3.70
CA ASN A 6 -8.34 -7.54 2.51
C ASN A 6 -9.88 -7.44 2.65
N ALA A 7 -10.37 -6.46 3.40
CA ALA A 7 -11.81 -6.23 3.54
C ALA A 7 -12.26 -5.11 2.57
N PRO A 8 -13.15 -5.40 1.59
CA PRO A 8 -13.67 -4.41 0.65
C PRO A 8 -14.29 -3.21 1.35
N GLY A 9 -14.05 -2.00 0.83
CA GLY A 9 -14.60 -0.76 1.38
C GLY A 9 -13.97 -0.31 2.70
N LYS A 10 -13.06 -1.09 3.30
CA LYS A 10 -12.42 -0.80 4.60
C LYS A 10 -10.95 -0.39 4.44
N SER A 11 -10.65 0.36 3.37
CA SER A 11 -9.29 0.82 3.03
C SER A 11 -8.22 -0.29 3.06
N PRO A 12 -8.39 -1.36 2.27
CA PRO A 12 -7.43 -2.45 2.23
C PRO A 12 -6.04 -1.95 1.82
N ALA A 13 -5.00 -2.49 2.44
CA ALA A 13 -3.62 -2.21 2.05
C ALA A 13 -3.40 -2.58 0.58
N LEU A 14 -2.53 -1.82 -0.09
CA LEU A 14 -2.08 -2.21 -1.42
C LEU A 14 -0.94 -3.19 -1.27
N ALA A 15 -0.92 -4.25 -2.08
CA ALA A 15 0.19 -5.18 -2.15
C ALA A 15 0.82 -5.15 -3.54
N VAL A 16 2.11 -5.44 -3.59
CA VAL A 16 2.85 -5.65 -4.84
C VAL A 16 2.80 -7.13 -5.16
N PHE A 17 2.45 -7.43 -6.40
CA PHE A 17 2.36 -8.77 -6.94
C PHE A 17 3.29 -8.95 -8.12
N VAL A 18 3.75 -10.17 -8.30
CA VAL A 18 4.32 -10.66 -9.55
C VAL A 18 3.63 -11.96 -9.92
N HIS A 19 3.83 -12.42 -11.15
CA HIS A 19 3.46 -13.79 -11.53
C HIS A 19 4.09 -14.80 -10.56
N HIS A 20 3.38 -15.89 -10.26
CA HIS A 20 3.82 -16.92 -9.30
C HIS A 20 5.27 -17.39 -9.55
N ASP A 21 5.60 -17.64 -10.81
CA ASP A 21 6.92 -18.15 -11.24
C ASP A 21 8.00 -17.07 -11.41
N ASN A 22 7.67 -15.78 -11.22
CA ASN A 22 8.68 -14.73 -11.27
C ASN A 22 9.63 -14.88 -10.06
N PRO A 23 10.97 -14.86 -10.22
CA PRO A 23 11.88 -15.25 -9.14
C PRO A 23 11.97 -14.23 -7.99
N ILE A 24 11.57 -12.97 -8.19
CA ILE A 24 11.67 -11.99 -7.10
C ILE A 24 10.67 -12.29 -5.98
N SER A 25 11.08 -12.02 -4.75
CA SER A 25 10.27 -12.17 -3.53
C SER A 25 10.16 -10.88 -2.73
N LYS A 26 10.86 -9.82 -3.16
CA LYS A 26 10.91 -8.54 -2.47
C LYS A 26 11.22 -7.38 -3.43
N VAL A 27 10.82 -6.18 -3.03
CA VAL A 27 11.06 -4.93 -3.76
C VAL A 27 11.11 -3.75 -2.79
N THR A 28 11.80 -2.67 -3.15
CA THR A 28 11.84 -1.42 -2.39
C THR A 28 10.85 -0.40 -2.97
N LEU A 29 10.44 0.57 -2.16
CA LEU A 29 9.69 1.71 -2.67
C LEU A 29 10.47 2.50 -3.74
N ALA A 30 11.80 2.52 -3.67
CA ALA A 30 12.64 3.20 -4.67
C ALA A 30 12.62 2.47 -6.02
N GLU A 31 12.65 1.14 -6.02
CA GLU A 31 12.47 0.32 -7.22
C GLU A 31 11.06 0.47 -7.80
N LEU A 32 10.03 0.50 -6.95
CA LEU A 32 8.66 0.73 -7.41
C LEU A 32 8.49 2.10 -8.07
N ASP A 33 9.10 3.16 -7.52
CA ASP A 33 9.08 4.48 -8.15
C ASP A 33 9.84 4.50 -9.49
N ALA A 34 10.95 3.76 -9.60
CA ALA A 34 11.70 3.60 -10.84
C ALA A 34 10.98 2.77 -11.92
N ILE A 35 10.00 1.94 -11.54
CA ILE A 35 9.17 1.14 -12.46
C ILE A 35 7.90 1.90 -12.88
N PHE A 36 7.18 2.45 -11.90
CA PHE A 36 5.85 3.04 -12.10
C PHE A 36 5.90 4.55 -12.37
N GLY A 37 6.93 5.25 -11.88
CA GLY A 37 7.10 6.68 -12.02
C GLY A 37 8.02 7.05 -13.17
N CYS A 38 7.78 8.22 -13.76
CA CYS A 38 8.60 8.78 -14.84
C CYS A 38 9.74 9.68 -14.31
N GLU A 39 9.60 10.24 -13.10
CA GLU A 39 10.58 11.19 -12.53
C GLU A 39 11.59 10.55 -11.59
N HIS A 40 11.30 9.34 -11.08
CA HIS A 40 12.18 8.52 -10.24
C HIS A 40 12.76 9.29 -9.03
N LEU A 41 11.85 9.92 -8.28
CA LEU A 41 12.15 10.83 -7.17
C LEU A 41 12.75 10.15 -5.94
N ARG A 42 12.84 8.82 -5.91
CA ARG A 42 13.47 8.04 -4.82
C ARG A 42 14.93 7.69 -5.06
N GLY A 43 15.55 8.19 -6.13
CA GLY A 43 17.01 8.12 -6.35
C GLY A 43 17.48 6.99 -7.25
N ASN A 44 16.61 6.03 -7.59
CA ASN A 44 16.89 5.06 -8.64
C ASN A 44 16.70 5.69 -10.03
N GLY A 45 17.48 5.26 -11.02
CA GLY A 45 17.16 5.53 -12.43
C GLY A 45 16.04 4.61 -12.94
N ALA A 46 15.58 4.80 -14.18
CA ALA A 46 14.51 3.99 -14.77
C ALA A 46 14.83 2.49 -14.70
N ILE A 47 13.88 1.70 -14.20
CA ILE A 47 13.96 0.23 -14.17
C ILE A 47 12.99 -0.31 -15.22
N ASN A 48 13.55 -0.68 -16.38
CA ASN A 48 12.79 -1.12 -17.55
C ASN A 48 12.95 -2.62 -17.82
N THR A 49 13.94 -3.27 -17.22
CA THR A 49 14.25 -4.70 -17.44
C THR A 49 14.47 -5.43 -16.13
N TRP A 50 14.15 -6.72 -16.13
CA TRP A 50 14.28 -7.57 -14.94
C TRP A 50 15.74 -7.74 -14.48
N ALA A 51 16.73 -7.63 -15.37
CA ALA A 51 18.15 -7.62 -15.00
C ALA A 51 18.50 -6.53 -13.98
N GLN A 52 17.82 -5.38 -14.02
CA GLN A 52 18.05 -4.26 -13.10
C GLN A 52 17.54 -4.55 -11.69
N LEU A 53 16.68 -5.57 -11.54
CA LEU A 53 16.21 -6.10 -10.25
C LEU A 53 16.96 -7.38 -9.85
N GLY A 54 18.10 -7.67 -10.49
CA GLY A 54 18.92 -8.86 -10.19
C GLY A 54 18.31 -10.18 -10.66
N VAL A 55 17.34 -10.16 -11.58
CA VAL A 55 16.75 -11.39 -12.13
C VAL A 55 17.60 -11.93 -13.26
N ASP A 56 17.85 -13.24 -13.19
CA ASP A 56 18.59 -14.00 -14.20
C ASP A 56 17.69 -14.92 -15.05
N GLY A 57 18.31 -15.69 -15.94
CA GLY A 57 17.62 -16.68 -16.77
C GLY A 57 16.69 -16.08 -17.81
N ALA A 58 15.54 -16.72 -18.04
CA ALA A 58 14.62 -16.40 -19.13
C ALA A 58 14.01 -14.98 -19.04
N LEU A 59 13.93 -14.41 -17.83
CA LEU A 59 13.37 -13.08 -17.61
C LEU A 59 14.42 -11.96 -17.67
N ARG A 60 15.71 -12.26 -17.51
CA ARG A 60 16.79 -11.25 -17.39
C ARG A 60 16.68 -10.09 -18.38
N GLY A 61 16.58 -10.39 -19.67
CA GLY A 61 16.49 -9.38 -20.74
C GLY A 61 15.07 -8.94 -21.11
N LYS A 62 14.05 -9.40 -20.38
CA LYS A 62 12.65 -9.05 -20.67
C LYS A 62 12.34 -7.65 -20.13
N PRO A 63 11.53 -6.87 -20.86
CA PRO A 63 10.99 -5.64 -20.33
C PRO A 63 10.07 -5.94 -19.14
N ILE A 64 9.97 -4.98 -18.23
CA ILE A 64 8.99 -5.03 -17.12
C ILE A 64 7.67 -4.47 -17.64
N HIS A 65 6.59 -5.21 -17.44
CA HIS A 65 5.24 -4.72 -17.70
C HIS A 65 4.60 -4.33 -16.36
N ALA A 66 4.26 -3.05 -16.19
CA ALA A 66 3.63 -2.56 -14.97
C ALA A 66 2.11 -2.67 -15.06
N TYR A 67 1.47 -3.18 -14.00
CA TYR A 67 0.00 -3.31 -13.91
C TYR A 67 -0.52 -2.53 -12.71
N GLY A 68 -1.50 -1.67 -12.92
CA GLY A 68 -1.99 -0.80 -11.86
C GLY A 68 -3.45 -0.43 -11.99
N PHE A 69 -3.93 0.27 -10.97
CA PHE A 69 -5.23 0.92 -11.03
C PHE A 69 -5.23 2.01 -12.09
N ASN A 70 -6.41 2.34 -12.59
CA ASN A 70 -6.63 3.62 -13.24
C ASN A 70 -6.08 4.75 -12.35
N VAL A 71 -5.27 5.63 -12.94
CA VAL A 71 -4.48 6.65 -12.21
C VAL A 71 -5.33 7.70 -11.48
N GLU A 72 -6.62 7.80 -11.82
CA GLU A 72 -7.58 8.72 -11.19
C GLU A 72 -8.26 8.13 -9.94
N THR A 73 -7.97 6.87 -9.60
CA THR A 73 -8.56 6.22 -8.41
C THR A 73 -7.90 6.65 -7.11
N GLY A 74 -8.62 6.52 -5.99
CA GLY A 74 -8.06 6.77 -4.65
C GLY A 74 -6.89 5.83 -4.30
N SER A 75 -6.86 4.61 -4.84
CA SER A 75 -5.72 3.69 -4.68
C SER A 75 -4.48 4.18 -5.43
N ALA A 76 -4.65 4.65 -6.67
CA ALA A 76 -3.56 5.27 -7.42
C ALA A 76 -3.07 6.57 -6.74
N ALA A 77 -3.97 7.40 -6.20
CA ALA A 77 -3.60 8.58 -5.44
C ALA A 77 -2.78 8.24 -4.18
N PHE A 78 -3.15 7.16 -3.46
CA PHE A 78 -2.36 6.66 -2.33
C PHE A 78 -0.99 6.16 -2.78
N PHE A 79 -0.94 5.32 -3.83
CA PHE A 79 0.30 4.79 -4.37
C PHE A 79 1.25 5.91 -4.81
N LYS A 80 0.75 6.89 -5.57
CA LYS A 80 1.49 8.09 -5.96
C LYS A 80 2.13 8.80 -4.75
N ARG A 81 1.36 9.02 -3.69
CA ARG A 81 1.84 9.73 -2.50
C ARG A 81 2.94 8.94 -1.78
N VAL A 82 2.76 7.63 -1.65
CA VAL A 82 3.68 6.78 -0.86
C VAL A 82 4.90 6.37 -1.67
N VAL A 83 4.73 5.95 -2.92
CA VAL A 83 5.79 5.43 -3.78
C VAL A 83 6.43 6.57 -4.57
N MET A 84 5.65 7.32 -5.34
CA MET A 84 6.17 8.30 -6.30
C MET A 84 6.39 9.70 -5.71
N THR A 85 6.45 9.81 -4.37
CA THR A 85 6.67 11.08 -3.65
C THR A 85 5.68 12.19 -4.06
N GLY A 86 4.46 11.80 -4.45
CA GLY A 86 3.41 12.72 -4.89
C GLY A 86 3.42 13.09 -6.37
N SER A 87 4.38 12.59 -7.17
CA SER A 87 4.45 12.88 -8.61
C SER A 87 3.25 12.33 -9.39
N GLY A 88 2.62 13.18 -10.20
CA GLY A 88 1.57 12.77 -11.11
C GLY A 88 2.04 12.11 -12.39
N LYS A 89 3.35 11.95 -12.61
CA LYS A 89 3.91 11.46 -13.88
C LYS A 89 4.22 9.97 -13.81
N TRP A 90 3.30 9.17 -14.35
CA TRP A 90 3.44 7.72 -14.44
C TRP A 90 4.27 7.31 -15.65
N ASN A 91 4.83 6.10 -15.63
CA ASN A 91 5.45 5.48 -16.79
C ASN A 91 4.39 4.86 -17.73
N TRP A 92 3.52 5.70 -18.32
CA TRP A 92 2.41 5.24 -19.18
C TRP A 92 2.78 4.30 -20.33
N PRO A 93 3.95 4.42 -20.99
CA PRO A 93 4.35 3.47 -22.03
C PRO A 93 4.35 2.00 -21.57
N ASP A 94 4.70 1.75 -20.30
CA ASP A 94 4.80 0.40 -19.74
C ASP A 94 3.70 0.07 -18.72
N LEU A 95 2.86 1.05 -18.37
CA LEU A 95 1.75 0.91 -17.42
C LEU A 95 0.46 0.47 -18.11
N ARG A 96 -0.08 -0.66 -17.66
CA ARG A 96 -1.41 -1.17 -18.00
C ARG A 96 -2.38 -0.86 -16.86
N GLU A 97 -3.34 0.01 -17.15
CA GLU A 97 -4.34 0.48 -16.18
C GLU A 97 -5.61 -0.37 -16.22
N PHE A 98 -6.16 -0.65 -15.03
CA PHE A 98 -7.41 -1.40 -14.86
C PHE A 98 -8.32 -0.71 -13.85
N ASN A 99 -9.63 -0.82 -14.07
CA ASN A 99 -10.62 -0.24 -13.16
C ASN A 99 -10.93 -1.14 -11.95
N LYS A 100 -10.59 -2.43 -12.00
CA LYS A 100 -10.88 -3.40 -10.94
C LYS A 100 -9.60 -4.11 -10.50
N PRO A 101 -9.34 -4.22 -9.18
CA PRO A 101 -8.17 -4.93 -8.68
C PRO A 101 -8.11 -6.41 -9.11
N LYS A 102 -9.27 -7.07 -9.26
CA LYS A 102 -9.32 -8.44 -9.78
C LYS A 102 -8.74 -8.55 -11.20
N ASP A 103 -9.09 -7.61 -12.07
CA ASP A 103 -8.66 -7.64 -13.47
C ASP A 103 -7.14 -7.43 -13.60
N ILE A 104 -6.54 -6.65 -12.70
CA ILE A 104 -5.08 -6.50 -12.56
C ILE A 104 -4.44 -7.86 -12.30
N LEU A 105 -4.93 -8.60 -11.30
CA LEU A 105 -4.35 -9.87 -10.88
C LEU A 105 -4.62 -11.00 -11.88
N ASP A 106 -5.77 -11.02 -12.54
CA ASP A 106 -6.08 -11.97 -13.60
C ASP A 106 -5.19 -11.76 -14.85
N ALA A 107 -4.84 -10.52 -15.16
CA ALA A 107 -3.92 -10.19 -16.26
C ALA A 107 -2.47 -10.52 -15.89
N LEU A 108 -2.04 -10.17 -14.67
CA LEU A 108 -0.71 -10.46 -14.15
C LEU A 108 -0.44 -11.97 -14.06
N ALA A 109 -1.45 -12.77 -13.71
CA ALA A 109 -1.37 -14.24 -13.69
C ALA A 109 -1.06 -14.88 -15.06
N LYS A 110 -1.11 -14.11 -16.16
CA LYS A 110 -0.81 -14.56 -17.53
C LYS A 110 0.49 -13.97 -18.07
N ASP A 111 1.20 -13.19 -17.26
CA ASP A 111 2.39 -12.45 -17.68
C ASP A 111 3.56 -12.68 -16.71
N PRO A 112 4.45 -13.65 -16.99
CA PRO A 112 5.64 -13.91 -16.18
C PRO A 112 6.57 -12.71 -16.00
N ALA A 113 6.54 -11.73 -16.93
CA ALA A 113 7.34 -10.52 -16.90
C ALA A 113 6.59 -9.31 -16.29
N GLY A 114 5.41 -9.52 -15.72
CA GLY A 114 4.61 -8.48 -15.10
C GLY A 114 4.94 -8.23 -13.63
N ILE A 115 4.76 -6.98 -13.21
CA ILE A 115 4.68 -6.55 -11.81
C ILE A 115 3.44 -5.69 -11.63
N GLY A 116 2.66 -5.91 -10.58
CA GLY A 116 1.40 -5.23 -10.39
C GLY A 116 1.13 -4.77 -8.97
N VAL A 117 0.28 -3.76 -8.83
CA VAL A 117 -0.18 -3.27 -7.53
C VAL A 117 -1.69 -3.42 -7.45
N ALA A 118 -2.16 -4.17 -6.46
CA ALA A 118 -3.57 -4.47 -6.28
C ALA A 118 -3.91 -4.68 -4.80
N ASP A 119 -5.18 -5.01 -4.56
CA ASP A 119 -5.70 -5.38 -3.24
C ASP A 119 -5.58 -6.90 -3.02
N LEU A 120 -5.13 -7.32 -1.84
CA LEU A 120 -4.99 -8.73 -1.44
C LEU A 120 -6.29 -9.51 -1.51
N THR A 121 -7.43 -8.83 -1.43
CA THR A 121 -8.77 -9.44 -1.49
C THR A 121 -8.97 -10.33 -2.72
N TYR A 122 -8.29 -10.02 -3.84
CA TYR A 122 -8.46 -10.72 -5.12
C TYR A 122 -7.26 -11.59 -5.51
N SER A 123 -6.36 -11.88 -4.57
CA SER A 123 -5.23 -12.77 -4.80
C SER A 123 -5.70 -14.15 -5.29
N ASN A 124 -4.95 -14.73 -6.22
CA ASN A 124 -5.22 -16.03 -6.84
C ASN A 124 -3.91 -16.80 -7.04
N ALA A 125 -4.00 -18.08 -7.40
CA ALA A 125 -2.83 -18.97 -7.50
C ALA A 125 -1.81 -18.60 -8.59
N GLY A 126 -2.18 -17.77 -9.57
CA GLY A 126 -1.28 -17.35 -10.66
C GLY A 126 -0.35 -16.19 -10.30
N VAL A 127 -0.53 -15.60 -9.12
CA VAL A 127 0.26 -14.47 -8.63
C VAL A 127 0.76 -14.74 -7.22
N LYS A 128 1.83 -14.05 -6.83
CA LYS A 128 2.28 -14.00 -5.45
C LYS A 128 2.53 -12.57 -5.02
N ALA A 129 2.14 -12.26 -3.78
CA ALA A 129 2.51 -11.00 -3.15
C ALA A 129 3.97 -11.06 -2.71
N ILE A 130 4.69 -9.94 -2.84
CA ILE A 130 6.10 -9.83 -2.46
C ILE A 130 6.31 -8.83 -1.32
N ALA A 131 7.38 -9.02 -0.57
CA ALA A 131 7.71 -8.14 0.55
C ALA A 131 8.15 -6.75 0.05
N VAL A 132 7.79 -5.70 0.78
CA VAL A 132 8.12 -4.33 0.43
C VAL A 132 8.98 -3.69 1.53
N SER A 133 10.05 -3.01 1.13
CA SER A 133 10.88 -2.21 2.01
C SER A 133 10.75 -0.72 1.71
N ALA A 134 10.70 0.11 2.77
CA ALA A 134 10.75 1.56 2.64
C ALA A 134 12.18 2.11 2.63
N ASP A 135 13.14 1.38 3.18
CA ASP A 135 14.51 1.81 3.54
C ASP A 135 15.62 0.94 2.91
N ASP A 136 15.26 -0.09 2.16
CA ASP A 136 16.15 -1.14 1.63
C ASP A 136 16.85 -2.01 2.69
N GLU A 137 16.48 -1.86 3.97
CA GLU A 137 17.03 -2.69 5.05
C GLU A 137 16.04 -3.77 5.47
N ARG A 138 14.78 -3.37 5.71
CA ARG A 138 13.76 -4.26 6.26
C ARG A 138 12.61 -4.43 5.28
N PHE A 139 12.34 -5.69 4.95
CA PHE A 139 11.28 -6.07 4.03
C PHE A 139 10.14 -6.72 4.80
N TYR A 140 8.92 -6.25 4.55
CA TYR A 140 7.73 -6.75 5.22
C TYR A 140 6.75 -7.31 4.19
N GLU A 141 6.22 -8.49 4.46
CA GLU A 141 5.08 -9.03 3.73
C GLU A 141 3.78 -8.32 4.15
N PRO A 142 2.77 -8.26 3.27
CA PRO A 142 1.49 -7.66 3.59
C PRO A 142 0.65 -8.62 4.46
N THR A 143 1.01 -8.74 5.74
CA THR A 143 0.31 -9.60 6.71
C THR A 143 -0.45 -8.77 7.73
N ARG A 144 -1.49 -9.34 8.35
CA ARG A 144 -2.26 -8.67 9.42
C ARG A 144 -1.34 -8.15 10.53
N GLU A 145 -0.33 -8.93 10.89
CA GLU A 145 0.66 -8.54 11.91
C GLU A 145 1.47 -7.31 11.46
N ASN A 146 2.04 -7.33 10.25
CA ASN A 146 2.86 -6.22 9.76
C ASN A 146 2.04 -4.94 9.51
N LEU A 147 0.78 -5.07 9.09
CA LEU A 147 -0.13 -3.93 8.94
C LEU A 147 -0.49 -3.34 10.31
N SER A 148 -0.88 -4.17 11.28
CA SER A 148 -1.25 -3.70 12.63
C SER A 148 -0.06 -3.06 13.34
N ALA A 149 1.14 -3.62 13.16
CA ALA A 149 2.39 -3.04 13.64
C ALA A 149 2.86 -1.81 12.83
N GLN A 150 2.16 -1.46 11.74
CA GLN A 150 2.51 -0.37 10.81
C GLN A 150 3.93 -0.48 10.25
N ARG A 151 4.40 -1.71 10.04
CA ARG A 151 5.70 -2.02 9.44
C ARG A 151 5.62 -2.10 7.92
N TYR A 152 4.48 -2.55 7.38
CA TYR A 152 4.32 -2.69 5.93
C TYR A 152 4.10 -1.32 5.25
N PRO A 153 4.95 -0.90 4.28
CA PRO A 153 4.93 0.48 3.79
C PRO A 153 3.68 0.91 3.03
N LEU A 154 2.94 -0.03 2.45
CA LEU A 154 1.72 0.23 1.68
C LEU A 154 0.44 0.06 2.52
N THR A 155 0.57 0.10 3.85
CA THR A 155 -0.55 0.12 4.78
C THR A 155 -1.31 1.44 4.67
N ARG A 156 -2.63 1.36 4.51
CA ARG A 156 -3.50 2.54 4.47
C ARG A 156 -4.02 2.84 5.88
N ILE A 157 -4.20 4.11 6.19
CA ILE A 157 -4.75 4.58 7.47
C ILE A 157 -6.08 5.27 7.19
N ALA A 158 -7.09 4.97 8.01
CA ALA A 158 -8.35 5.71 8.03
C ALA A 158 -8.21 6.91 8.97
N PHE A 159 -8.37 8.10 8.40
CA PHE A 159 -8.27 9.38 9.10
C PHE A 159 -9.64 9.86 9.57
N ALA A 160 -9.69 10.41 10.78
CA ALA A 160 -10.78 11.24 11.24
C ALA A 160 -10.30 12.70 11.24
N TYR A 161 -11.11 13.61 10.72
CA TYR A 161 -10.82 15.04 10.73
C TYR A 161 -11.88 15.75 11.56
N VAL A 162 -11.43 16.57 12.51
CA VAL A 162 -12.30 17.44 13.28
C VAL A 162 -12.13 18.85 12.75
N ASN A 163 -13.24 19.47 12.36
CA ASN A 163 -13.25 20.88 12.03
C ASN A 163 -13.27 21.71 13.32
N GLY A 164 -12.32 22.63 13.46
CA GLY A 164 -12.22 23.51 14.61
C GLY A 164 -11.30 24.68 14.31
N ARG A 165 -11.56 25.84 14.91
CA ARG A 165 -10.66 27.00 14.79
C ARG A 165 -9.47 26.84 15.76
N PRO A 166 -8.26 27.28 15.38
CA PRO A 166 -7.13 27.30 16.29
C PRO A 166 -7.48 28.04 17.59
N GLY A 167 -7.27 27.40 18.74
CA GLY A 167 -7.55 27.97 20.06
C GLY A 167 -8.99 27.79 20.57
N GLU A 168 -9.93 27.32 19.75
CA GLU A 168 -11.26 26.94 20.23
C GLU A 168 -11.25 25.51 20.81
N SER A 169 -11.98 25.32 21.90
CA SER A 169 -12.15 23.98 22.50
C SER A 169 -12.99 23.09 21.58
N MET A 170 -12.57 21.83 21.45
CA MET A 170 -13.35 20.82 20.75
C MET A 170 -14.70 20.62 21.45
N ARG A 171 -15.77 20.45 20.65
CA ARG A 171 -17.08 20.03 21.17
C ARG A 171 -16.95 18.75 22.01
N ILE A 172 -17.61 18.71 23.17
CA ILE A 172 -17.47 17.62 24.13
C ILE A 172 -17.84 16.26 23.52
N GLU A 173 -18.89 16.20 22.70
CA GLU A 173 -19.36 14.94 22.12
C GLU A 173 -18.34 14.36 21.11
N VAL A 174 -17.66 15.25 20.38
CA VAL A 174 -16.59 14.85 19.45
C VAL A 174 -15.37 14.38 20.22
N LYS A 175 -15.02 15.07 21.32
CA LYS A 175 -13.91 14.69 22.19
C LYS A 175 -14.15 13.31 22.80
N GLU A 176 -15.32 13.07 23.38
CA GLU A 176 -15.70 11.79 23.98
C GLU A 176 -15.67 10.66 22.97
N LEU A 177 -16.21 10.87 21.76
CA LEU A 177 -16.16 9.88 20.69
C LEU A 177 -14.71 9.53 20.32
N LEU A 178 -13.84 10.52 20.16
CA LEU A 178 -12.43 10.27 19.82
C LEU A 178 -11.68 9.59 20.97
N GLN A 179 -11.97 9.97 22.21
CA GLN A 179 -11.40 9.30 23.39
C GLN A 179 -11.83 7.84 23.45
N TYR A 180 -13.10 7.53 23.19
CA TYR A 180 -13.59 6.16 23.11
C TYR A 180 -12.91 5.38 21.97
N VAL A 181 -12.89 5.92 20.74
CA VAL A 181 -12.23 5.27 19.60
C VAL A 181 -10.76 4.98 19.88
N LEU A 182 -10.07 5.84 20.63
CA LEU A 182 -8.66 5.69 20.99
C LEU A 182 -8.42 4.95 22.32
N ASN A 183 -9.43 4.58 23.08
CA ASN A 183 -9.26 3.81 24.32
C ASN A 183 -9.16 2.30 24.03
N THR A 184 -8.87 1.51 25.07
CA THR A 184 -8.73 0.05 24.93
C THR A 184 -10.00 -0.64 24.47
N GLU A 185 -11.16 -0.17 24.92
CA GLU A 185 -12.47 -0.72 24.56
C GLU A 185 -12.79 -0.45 23.08
N GLY A 186 -12.67 0.79 22.61
CA GLY A 186 -12.89 1.13 21.21
C GLY A 186 -11.89 0.43 20.27
N GLN A 187 -10.64 0.24 20.68
CA GLN A 187 -9.69 -0.56 19.89
C GLN A 187 -10.05 -2.05 19.85
N LYS A 188 -10.62 -2.59 20.93
CA LYS A 188 -11.17 -3.95 20.94
C LYS A 188 -12.38 -4.07 20.02
N ASP A 189 -13.30 -3.11 20.04
CA ASP A 189 -14.47 -3.13 19.18
C ASP A 189 -14.11 -3.03 17.70
N VAL A 190 -13.06 -2.27 17.36
CA VAL A 190 -12.48 -2.23 15.99
C VAL A 190 -11.96 -3.60 15.57
N LEU A 191 -11.29 -4.31 16.47
CA LEU A 191 -10.78 -5.66 16.19
C LEU A 191 -11.93 -6.66 16.01
N ASP A 192 -12.95 -6.57 16.86
CA ASP A 192 -14.10 -7.49 16.88
C ASP A 192 -15.03 -7.29 15.66
N ASP A 193 -15.15 -6.06 15.11
CA ASP A 193 -15.82 -5.80 13.82
C ASP A 193 -15.16 -6.55 12.66
N GLY A 194 -13.86 -6.83 12.76
CA GLY A 194 -13.08 -7.58 11.77
C GLY A 194 -12.82 -6.84 10.45
N GLY A 195 -13.41 -5.66 10.25
CA GLY A 195 -13.25 -4.84 9.04
C GLY A 195 -11.97 -4.03 9.00
N TYR A 196 -11.62 -3.35 10.10
CA TYR A 196 -10.39 -2.56 10.24
C TYR A 196 -9.39 -3.26 11.17
N LEU A 197 -8.17 -2.71 11.24
CA LEU A 197 -7.15 -3.17 12.19
C LEU A 197 -6.96 -2.12 13.30
N PRO A 198 -6.72 -2.55 14.54
CA PRO A 198 -6.39 -1.63 15.62
C PRO A 198 -5.10 -0.87 15.31
N LEU A 199 -4.96 0.31 15.92
CA LEU A 199 -3.70 1.03 15.96
C LEU A 199 -2.75 0.33 16.93
N ASN A 200 -1.46 0.31 16.63
CA ASN A 200 -0.47 -0.07 17.63
C ASN A 200 -0.35 1.02 18.71
N ASP A 201 0.23 0.66 19.85
CA ASP A 201 0.32 1.53 21.03
C ASP A 201 1.04 2.85 20.76
N LEU A 202 2.10 2.84 19.95
CA LEU A 202 2.85 4.05 19.61
C LEU A 202 1.96 5.06 18.87
N PHE A 203 1.21 4.61 17.87
CA PHE A 203 0.32 5.48 17.12
C PHE A 203 -0.91 5.88 17.91
N LEU A 204 -1.41 4.99 18.76
CA LEU A 204 -2.51 5.26 19.68
C LEU A 204 -2.14 6.38 20.63
N GLN A 205 -0.97 6.30 21.27
CA GLN A 205 -0.45 7.33 22.15
C GLN A 205 -0.28 8.66 21.42
N ALA A 206 0.35 8.64 20.24
CA ALA A 206 0.53 9.84 19.43
C ALA A 206 -0.80 10.49 18.99
N GLN A 207 -1.90 9.73 18.89
CA GLN A 207 -3.23 10.31 18.63
C GLN A 207 -3.88 10.84 19.90
N ARG A 208 -3.70 10.17 21.05
CA ARG A 208 -4.19 10.65 22.35
C ARG A 208 -3.55 11.97 22.74
N ASP A 209 -2.26 12.14 22.46
CA ASP A 209 -1.52 13.38 22.73
C ASP A 209 -2.01 14.59 21.91
N LYS A 210 -2.76 14.34 20.84
CA LYS A 210 -3.39 15.41 20.04
C LYS A 210 -4.76 15.84 20.59
N LEU A 211 -5.35 15.04 21.47
CA LEU A 211 -6.63 15.40 22.08
C LEU A 211 -6.37 16.42 23.20
N PRO A 212 -7.10 17.55 23.21
CA PRO A 212 -7.00 18.55 24.27
C PRO A 212 -7.56 18.05 25.60
#